data_AF-A0A1G9CCC4-F1
#
_entry.id   AF-A0A1G9CCC4-F1
#
_cell.length_a   1.000
_cell.length_b   1.000
_cell.length_c   1.000
_cell.angle_alpha   90.00
_cell.angle_beta   90.00
_cell.angle_gamma   90.00
#
_symmetry.space_group_name_H-M   'P 1'
#
loop_
_entity.id
_entity.type
_entity.pdbx_description
1 polymer ?
#
loop_
_entity_poly.entity_id
_entity_poly.type
_entity_poly.pdbx_seq_one_letter_code
_entity_poly.pdbx_strand_id
1 'polypeptide(L)'
;MLGLDLAEMSTLLVETAQEHHLLVEVSTDSVDAWATRLGVPVRRCYFADEHLEARAAAGIDAGALAGTYVPDNPSVMSGDFGEMLAAFYLASKQAEAIDPLKWRFKNDRNQSAPKSDVVRFSLPTWPAASGEDRIECAEVKSKASRGNSKPIASALKDSATDRGGRLDKTLNWLKELAIKGELTQLTVEQLERFITPTDSVHGPYSRDFKAIAVIDAKYVATETENIPGVPDQCTLIVLSVTDLMQIYTATFTEVVTSAETHVSALGATQGGAS
;
A
#
# COMPACT_ATOMS: atom_id res chain seq x y z
N MET A 1 10.17 -0.11 9.87
CA MET A 1 9.79 -1.36 9.17
C MET A 1 8.34 -1.67 9.52
N LEU A 2 7.49 -2.07 8.57
CA LEU A 2 6.05 -2.29 8.84
C LEU A 2 5.77 -3.50 9.76
N GLY A 3 6.76 -4.35 10.04
CA GLY A 3 6.58 -5.59 10.80
C GLY A 3 5.90 -6.69 9.99
N LEU A 4 5.95 -6.58 8.67
CA LEU A 4 5.52 -7.62 7.75
C LEU A 4 6.72 -8.50 7.42
N ASP A 5 6.61 -9.79 7.68
CA ASP A 5 7.57 -10.77 7.16
C ASP A 5 7.28 -10.99 5.67
N LEU A 6 8.12 -10.41 4.82
CA LEU A 6 7.96 -10.48 3.36
C LEU A 6 8.26 -11.88 2.81
N ALA A 7 9.06 -12.68 3.51
CA ALA A 7 9.32 -14.06 3.14
C ALA A 7 8.08 -14.91 3.43
N GLU A 8 7.51 -14.78 4.64
CA GLU A 8 6.23 -15.42 4.98
C GLU A 8 5.13 -14.99 4.00
N MET A 9 4.98 -13.68 3.75
CA MET A 9 3.98 -13.16 2.83
C MET A 9 4.11 -13.77 1.44
N SER A 10 5.33 -13.94 0.93
CA SER A 10 5.57 -14.56 -0.39
C SER A 10 5.14 -16.02 -0.44
N THR A 11 5.18 -16.76 0.67
CA THR A 11 4.69 -18.15 0.72
C THR A 11 3.16 -18.25 0.70
N LEU A 12 2.46 -17.18 1.05
CA LEU A 12 0.99 -17.10 1.08
C LEU A 12 0.40 -16.64 -0.26
N LEU A 13 1.25 -16.36 -1.25
CA LEU A 13 0.85 -15.83 -2.55
C LEU A 13 1.27 -16.79 -3.65
N VAL A 14 0.30 -17.35 -4.37
CA VAL A 14 0.53 -18.27 -5.48
C VAL A 14 0.32 -17.54 -6.79
N GLU A 15 1.38 -17.43 -7.58
CA GLU A 15 1.36 -16.78 -8.90
C GLU A 15 1.12 -17.77 -10.02
N THR A 16 0.14 -17.44 -10.86
CA THR A 16 -0.14 -18.14 -12.10
C THR A 16 -0.19 -17.14 -13.25
N ALA A 17 0.72 -17.28 -14.21
CA ALA A 17 0.68 -16.51 -15.45
C ALA A 17 -0.55 -16.91 -16.28
N GLN A 18 -1.34 -15.92 -16.67
CA GLN A 18 -2.47 -16.05 -17.59
C GLN A 18 -2.14 -15.31 -18.89
N GLU A 19 -2.94 -15.52 -19.93
CA GLU A 19 -2.71 -14.93 -21.26
C GLU A 19 -2.57 -13.39 -21.23
N HIS A 20 -3.36 -12.73 -20.38
CA HIS A 20 -3.43 -11.26 -20.33
C HIS A 20 -3.07 -10.65 -18.97
N HIS A 21 -2.83 -11.48 -17.95
CA HIS A 21 -2.59 -10.98 -16.59
C HIS A 21 -1.78 -11.97 -15.75
N LEU A 22 -1.26 -11.49 -14.63
CA LEU A 22 -0.76 -12.33 -13.56
C LEU A 22 -1.89 -12.53 -12.54
N LEU A 23 -2.35 -13.77 -12.37
CA LEU A 23 -3.26 -14.13 -11.29
C LEU A 23 -2.42 -14.44 -10.05
N VAL A 24 -2.74 -13.81 -8.93
CA VAL A 24 -2.11 -14.06 -7.64
C VAL A 24 -3.20 -14.49 -6.68
N GLU A 25 -3.15 -15.75 -6.26
CA GLU A 25 -4.09 -16.31 -5.30
C GLU A 25 -3.53 -16.16 -3.90
N VAL A 26 -4.31 -15.52 -3.02
CA VAL A 26 -3.98 -15.37 -1.61
C VAL A 26 -4.46 -16.61 -0.85
N SER A 27 -3.58 -17.20 -0.03
CA SER A 27 -3.85 -18.42 0.75
C SER A 27 -5.22 -18.38 1.45
N THR A 28 -5.88 -19.53 1.50
CA THR A 28 -7.19 -19.75 2.12
C THR A 28 -7.13 -19.87 3.66
N ASP A 29 -6.11 -19.29 4.29
CA ASP A 29 -6.06 -19.13 5.74
C ASP A 29 -7.37 -18.50 6.24
N SER A 30 -7.75 -18.82 7.49
CA SER A 30 -8.93 -18.22 8.11
C SER A 30 -8.87 -16.69 8.12
N VAL A 31 -10.04 -16.05 8.08
CA VAL A 31 -10.18 -14.58 8.20
C VAL A 31 -9.40 -14.04 9.41
N ASP A 32 -9.49 -14.71 10.56
CA ASP A 32 -8.81 -14.30 11.78
C ASP A 32 -7.28 -14.35 11.64
N ALA A 33 -6.73 -15.41 11.05
CA ALA A 33 -5.30 -15.54 10.82
C ALA A 33 -4.77 -14.40 9.93
N TRP A 34 -5.50 -14.04 8.87
CA TRP A 34 -5.16 -12.88 8.03
C TRP A 34 -5.26 -11.57 8.79
N ALA A 35 -6.32 -11.36 9.55
CA ALA A 35 -6.51 -10.15 10.35
C ALA A 35 -5.38 -9.95 11.36
N THR A 36 -5.04 -11.00 12.13
CA THR A 36 -3.93 -10.99 13.10
C THR A 36 -2.60 -10.68 12.42
N ARG A 37 -2.31 -11.33 11.28
CA ARG A 37 -1.07 -11.13 10.52
C ARG A 37 -0.94 -9.70 9.98
N LEU A 38 -2.05 -9.10 9.54
CA LEU A 38 -2.05 -7.80 8.87
C LEU A 38 -2.31 -6.61 9.80
N GLY A 39 -2.86 -6.81 11.00
CA GLY A 39 -3.24 -5.71 11.90
C GLY A 39 -2.11 -4.72 12.19
N VAL A 40 -0.94 -5.22 12.62
CA VAL A 40 0.24 -4.37 12.86
C VAL A 40 0.78 -3.72 11.57
N PRO A 41 1.02 -4.46 10.46
CA PRO A 41 1.42 -3.86 9.19
C PRO A 41 0.48 -2.74 8.71
N VAL A 42 -0.83 -2.98 8.73
CA VAL A 42 -1.85 -2.02 8.30
C VAL A 42 -1.89 -0.81 9.23
N ARG A 43 -1.82 -1.01 10.56
CA ARG A 43 -1.72 0.11 11.52
C ARG A 43 -0.53 1.00 11.18
N ARG A 44 0.63 0.40 10.92
CA ARG A 44 1.88 1.11 10.63
C ARG A 44 1.86 1.83 9.28
N CYS A 45 0.98 1.46 8.36
CA CYS A 45 0.71 2.27 7.15
C CYS A 45 0.05 3.61 7.48
N TYR A 46 -0.77 3.69 8.53
CA TYR A 46 -1.45 4.93 8.95
C TYR A 46 -0.65 5.78 9.93
N PHE A 47 0.06 5.16 10.88
CA PHE A 47 0.89 5.88 11.85
C PHE A 47 1.96 4.97 12.44
N ALA A 48 3.12 5.54 12.75
CA ALA A 48 4.25 4.80 13.30
C ALA A 48 4.09 4.50 14.79
N ASP A 49 4.87 3.53 15.29
CA ASP A 49 4.87 3.16 16.71
C ASP A 49 5.35 4.32 17.58
N GLU A 50 6.41 5.01 17.15
CA GLU A 50 6.98 6.14 17.86
C GLU A 50 5.95 7.27 18.02
N HIS A 51 5.06 7.44 17.03
CA HIS A 51 3.95 8.38 17.13
C HIS A 51 2.91 7.92 18.16
N LEU A 52 2.50 6.64 18.09
CA LEU A 52 1.57 6.05 19.05
C LEU A 52 2.09 6.17 20.49
N GLU A 53 3.37 5.84 20.69
CA GLU A 53 4.06 5.90 21.97
C GLU A 53 4.12 7.31 22.55
N ALA A 54 4.51 8.29 21.73
CA ALA A 54 4.58 9.69 22.15
C ALA A 54 3.20 10.23 22.56
N ARG A 55 2.13 9.81 21.88
CA ARG A 55 0.75 10.20 22.21
C ARG A 55 0.24 9.50 23.46
N ALA A 56 0.54 8.21 23.62
CA ALA A 56 0.19 7.46 24.83
C ALA A 56 0.89 8.04 26.07
N ALA A 57 2.17 8.41 25.96
CA ALA A 57 2.90 9.09 27.03
C ALA A 57 2.30 10.46 27.41
N ALA A 58 1.62 11.12 26.46
CA ALA A 58 0.86 12.34 26.71
C ALA A 58 -0.57 12.08 27.26
N GLY A 59 -0.91 10.83 27.59
CA GLY A 59 -2.20 10.44 28.17
C GLY A 59 -3.32 10.25 27.14
N ILE A 60 -3.01 10.17 25.85
CA ILE A 60 -4.01 9.89 24.81
C ILE A 60 -4.26 8.37 24.73
N ASP A 61 -5.53 7.98 24.76
CA ASP A 61 -5.94 6.59 24.59
C ASP A 61 -5.57 6.06 23.18
N ALA A 62 -5.03 4.84 23.12
CA ALA A 62 -4.51 4.24 21.90
C ALA A 62 -5.63 3.95 20.87
N GLY A 63 -6.78 3.47 21.34
CA GLY A 63 -7.93 3.19 20.49
C GLY A 63 -8.54 4.47 19.93
N ALA A 64 -8.68 5.50 20.76
CA ALA A 64 -9.10 6.83 20.34
C ALA A 64 -8.14 7.44 19.30
N LEU A 65 -6.83 7.30 19.50
CA LEU A 65 -5.82 7.75 18.54
C LEU A 65 -5.96 7.00 17.21
N ALA A 66 -6.02 5.67 17.24
CA ALA A 66 -6.20 4.84 16.05
C ALA A 66 -7.46 5.27 15.28
N GLY A 67 -8.55 5.54 15.99
CA GLY A 67 -9.78 6.08 15.43
C GLY A 67 -9.54 7.37 14.64
N THR A 68 -8.62 8.26 15.04
CA THR A 68 -8.37 9.50 14.29
C THR A 68 -7.75 9.29 12.90
N TYR A 69 -7.02 8.19 12.69
CA TYR A 69 -6.31 7.91 11.44
C TYR A 69 -7.01 6.88 10.56
N VAL A 70 -7.66 5.90 11.18
CA VAL A 70 -8.22 4.73 10.49
C VAL A 70 -9.63 5.04 9.98
N PRO A 71 -9.94 4.79 8.70
CA PRO A 71 -11.28 5.03 8.16
C PRO A 71 -12.35 4.19 8.88
N ASP A 72 -13.54 4.77 9.03
CA ASP A 72 -14.76 4.05 9.43
C ASP A 72 -15.80 4.01 8.29
N ASN A 73 -15.54 4.70 7.17
CA ASN A 73 -16.33 4.57 5.96
C ASN A 73 -15.98 3.25 5.24
N PRO A 74 -16.95 2.33 5.03
CA PRO A 74 -16.67 1.02 4.44
C PRO A 74 -16.05 1.06 3.03
N SER A 75 -16.41 2.06 2.22
CA SER A 75 -15.85 2.21 0.87
C SER A 75 -14.38 2.64 0.91
N VAL A 76 -14.01 3.47 1.89
CA VAL A 76 -12.63 3.93 2.08
C VAL A 76 -11.80 2.81 2.69
N MET A 77 -12.33 2.09 3.69
CA MET A 77 -11.70 0.90 4.25
C MET A 77 -11.35 -0.13 3.16
N SER A 78 -12.32 -0.47 2.30
CA SER A 78 -12.09 -1.42 1.21
C SER A 78 -11.08 -0.92 0.18
N GLY A 79 -11.04 0.39 -0.08
CA GLY A 79 -10.06 1.02 -0.96
C GLY A 79 -8.66 0.96 -0.36
N ASP A 80 -8.47 1.53 0.83
CA ASP A 80 -7.19 1.57 1.55
C ASP A 80 -6.62 0.16 1.75
N PHE A 81 -7.44 -0.81 2.17
CA PHE A 81 -6.97 -2.20 2.33
C PHE A 81 -6.49 -2.79 1.01
N GLY A 82 -7.20 -2.54 -0.10
CA GLY A 82 -6.78 -3.00 -1.42
C GLY A 82 -5.44 -2.40 -1.84
N GLU A 83 -5.26 -1.09 -1.66
CA GLU A 83 -3.99 -0.41 -1.95
C GLU A 83 -2.85 -0.97 -1.09
N MET A 84 -3.08 -1.18 0.21
CA MET A 84 -2.08 -1.73 1.13
C MET A 84 -1.71 -3.17 0.80
N LEU A 85 -2.69 -4.03 0.51
CA LEU A 85 -2.42 -5.41 0.10
C LEU A 85 -1.63 -5.47 -1.20
N ALA A 86 -1.95 -4.60 -2.16
CA ALA A 86 -1.17 -4.44 -3.38
C ALA A 86 0.27 -3.99 -3.07
N ALA A 87 0.46 -2.99 -2.20
CA ALA A 87 1.79 -2.55 -1.78
C ALA A 87 2.58 -3.68 -1.08
N PHE A 88 1.95 -4.48 -0.23
CA PHE A 88 2.56 -5.62 0.45
C PHE A 88 2.98 -6.72 -0.53
N TYR A 89 2.12 -7.06 -1.49
CA TYR A 89 2.47 -7.98 -2.56
C TYR A 89 3.69 -7.50 -3.34
N LEU A 90 3.65 -6.25 -3.79
CA LEU A 90 4.77 -5.68 -4.53
C LEU A 90 6.05 -5.65 -3.66
N ALA A 91 5.94 -5.42 -2.34
CA ALA A 91 7.08 -5.42 -1.42
C ALA A 91 7.67 -6.83 -1.27
N SER A 92 6.84 -7.86 -1.30
CA SER A 92 7.29 -9.26 -1.31
C SER A 92 8.15 -9.59 -2.53
N LYS A 93 7.97 -8.86 -3.65
CA LYS A 93 8.78 -8.99 -4.87
C LYS A 93 10.04 -8.14 -4.89
N GLN A 94 10.01 -7.03 -4.17
CA GLN A 94 11.14 -6.11 -4.12
C GLN A 94 11.17 -5.42 -2.75
N ALA A 95 11.81 -6.09 -1.78
CA ALA A 95 11.83 -5.67 -0.38
C ALA A 95 12.56 -4.34 -0.16
N GLU A 96 13.56 -4.05 -0.99
CA GLU A 96 14.38 -2.83 -0.89
C GLU A 96 13.70 -1.58 -1.47
N ALA A 97 12.52 -1.73 -2.09
CA ALA A 97 11.79 -0.59 -2.63
C ALA A 97 11.24 0.28 -1.49
N ILE A 98 11.46 1.59 -1.59
CA ILE A 98 11.00 2.57 -0.62
C ILE A 98 9.54 2.93 -0.95
N ASP A 99 8.65 2.74 0.03
CA ASP A 99 7.25 3.18 -0.03
C ASP A 99 7.07 4.44 0.86
N PRO A 100 6.51 5.55 0.34
CA PRO A 100 6.33 6.77 1.10
C PRO A 100 5.22 6.68 2.17
N LEU A 101 4.47 5.59 2.24
CA LEU A 101 3.36 5.36 3.19
C LEU A 101 2.32 6.49 3.14
N LYS A 102 1.80 6.76 1.94
CA LYS A 102 0.96 7.94 1.68
C LYS A 102 -0.29 8.07 2.56
N TRP A 103 -0.79 6.97 3.13
CA TRP A 103 -1.98 6.96 4.00
C TRP A 103 -1.78 7.79 5.27
N ARG A 104 -0.53 8.02 5.69
CA ARG A 104 -0.18 8.91 6.81
C ARG A 104 -0.53 10.38 6.58
N PHE A 105 -0.68 10.78 5.32
CA PHE A 105 -0.88 12.18 4.92
C PHE A 105 -2.32 12.48 4.48
N LYS A 106 -3.28 11.63 4.87
CA LYS A 106 -4.70 11.89 4.67
C LYS A 106 -5.13 13.04 5.58
N ASN A 107 -5.71 14.09 4.99
CA ASN A 107 -6.32 15.17 5.78
C ASN A 107 -7.60 14.72 6.50
N ASP A 108 -8.34 13.82 5.85
CA ASP A 108 -9.57 13.22 6.35
C ASP A 108 -9.43 11.70 6.24
N ARG A 109 -9.58 10.99 7.35
CA ARG A 109 -9.47 9.52 7.40
C ARG A 109 -10.46 8.84 6.45
N ASN A 110 -11.59 9.49 6.15
CA ASN A 110 -12.66 8.99 5.28
C ASN A 110 -12.61 9.53 3.84
N GLN A 111 -11.47 10.04 3.40
CA GLN A 111 -11.22 10.32 1.99
C GLN A 111 -10.18 9.36 1.44
N SER A 112 -10.06 9.25 0.12
CA SER A 112 -8.99 8.47 -0.49
C SER A 112 -7.62 9.07 -0.18
N ALA A 113 -6.61 8.23 -0.03
CA ALA A 113 -5.24 8.70 0.07
C ALA A 113 -4.85 9.50 -1.21
N PRO A 114 -4.10 10.59 -1.06
CA PRO A 114 -3.90 11.56 -2.13
C PRO A 114 -3.07 11.00 -3.29
N LYS A 115 -3.32 11.53 -4.49
CA LYS A 115 -2.54 11.27 -5.73
C LYS A 115 -2.60 9.80 -6.16
N SER A 116 -1.57 9.25 -6.82
CA SER A 116 -1.56 7.87 -7.33
C SER A 116 -1.71 6.82 -6.22
N ASP A 117 -2.21 5.63 -6.55
CA ASP A 117 -2.62 4.65 -5.54
C ASP A 117 -1.40 4.04 -4.81
N VAL A 118 -0.49 3.35 -5.48
CA VAL A 118 0.78 2.88 -4.87
C VAL A 118 1.96 3.42 -5.67
N VAL A 119 2.93 4.05 -5.01
CA VAL A 119 4.16 4.55 -5.64
C VAL A 119 5.37 4.11 -4.83
N ARG A 120 6.33 3.44 -5.47
CA ARG A 120 7.52 2.91 -4.80
C ARG A 120 8.79 3.21 -5.59
N PHE A 121 9.88 3.40 -4.87
CA PHE A 121 11.14 3.88 -5.42
C PHE A 121 12.26 2.86 -5.20
N SER A 122 13.04 2.60 -6.25
CA SER A 122 14.25 1.79 -6.17
C SER A 122 15.44 2.64 -6.55
N LEU A 123 16.43 2.70 -5.66
CA LEU A 123 17.67 3.48 -5.81
C LEU A 123 18.86 2.59 -5.41
N PRO A 124 19.19 1.54 -6.19
CA PRO A 124 20.12 0.50 -5.76
C PRO A 124 21.54 1.00 -5.48
N THR A 125 21.95 2.12 -6.09
CA THR A 125 23.30 2.68 -5.97
C THR A 125 23.34 4.04 -5.30
N TRP A 126 22.31 4.41 -4.52
CA TRP A 126 22.24 5.71 -3.85
C TRP A 126 23.52 6.05 -3.05
N PRO A 127 24.09 7.26 -3.17
CA PRO A 127 23.60 8.44 -3.89
C PRO A 127 24.01 8.53 -5.38
N ALA A 128 24.78 7.56 -5.88
CA ALA A 128 25.23 7.57 -7.25
C ALA A 128 24.12 7.23 -8.24
N ALA A 129 24.21 7.85 -9.40
CA ALA A 129 23.27 7.65 -10.48
C ALA A 129 23.31 6.24 -11.08
N SER A 130 22.15 5.61 -11.32
CA SER A 130 22.08 4.34 -12.04
C SER A 130 20.89 4.25 -12.99
N GLY A 131 21.08 3.58 -14.12
CA GLY A 131 19.99 3.21 -15.03
C GLY A 131 19.08 2.11 -14.47
N GLU A 132 19.44 1.53 -13.32
CA GLU A 132 18.60 0.61 -12.54
C GLU A 132 17.64 1.34 -11.58
N ASP A 133 17.75 2.67 -11.48
CA ASP A 133 16.76 3.47 -10.76
C ASP A 133 15.39 3.23 -11.37
N ARG A 134 14.39 3.07 -10.48
CA ARG A 134 13.05 2.67 -10.89
C ARG A 134 11.99 3.29 -10.03
N ILE A 135 10.88 3.64 -10.67
CA ILE A 135 9.63 3.94 -9.99
C ILE A 135 8.55 2.96 -10.42
N GLU A 136 7.88 2.38 -9.44
CA GLU A 136 6.68 1.59 -9.67
C GLU A 136 5.47 2.42 -9.30
N CYS A 137 4.48 2.46 -10.19
CA CYS A 137 3.22 3.14 -9.96
C CYS A 137 2.08 2.18 -10.27
N ALA A 138 1.29 1.81 -9.26
CA ALA A 138 0.14 0.94 -9.43
C ALA A 138 -1.15 1.71 -9.16
N GLU A 139 -2.11 1.59 -10.07
CA GLU A 139 -3.51 1.95 -9.84
C GLU A 139 -4.25 0.72 -9.32
N VAL A 140 -5.03 0.87 -8.25
CA VAL A 140 -5.62 -0.26 -7.52
C VAL A 140 -7.14 -0.12 -7.45
N LYS A 141 -7.87 -1.21 -7.73
CA LYS A 141 -9.34 -1.27 -7.58
C LYS A 141 -9.77 -2.54 -6.86
N SER A 142 -10.62 -2.38 -5.86
CA SER A 142 -11.13 -3.49 -5.05
C SER A 142 -12.56 -3.91 -5.44
N LYS A 143 -12.88 -5.21 -5.29
CA LYS A 143 -14.25 -5.73 -5.41
C LYS A 143 -14.51 -6.84 -4.40
N ALA A 144 -15.15 -6.48 -3.30
CA ALA A 144 -15.52 -7.43 -2.22
C ALA A 144 -16.99 -7.86 -2.25
N SER A 145 -17.85 -7.20 -3.03
CA SER A 145 -19.29 -7.43 -3.04
C SER A 145 -19.89 -7.46 -4.45
N ARG A 146 -21.13 -7.97 -4.53
CA ARG A 146 -21.88 -8.05 -5.79
C ARG A 146 -22.34 -6.65 -6.17
N GLY A 147 -21.67 -6.08 -7.15
CA GLY A 147 -21.98 -4.76 -7.69
C GLY A 147 -21.53 -4.61 -9.14
N ASN A 148 -21.92 -3.48 -9.74
CA ASN A 148 -21.63 -3.17 -11.14
C ASN A 148 -20.21 -2.62 -11.37
N SER A 149 -19.40 -2.48 -10.32
CA SER A 149 -18.00 -2.08 -10.46
C SER A 149 -17.23 -3.10 -11.31
N LYS A 150 -16.30 -2.60 -12.13
CA LYS A 150 -15.45 -3.39 -13.03
C LYS A 150 -13.98 -3.12 -12.71
N PRO A 151 -13.45 -3.64 -11.59
CA PRO A 151 -12.14 -3.27 -11.06
C PRO A 151 -11.00 -3.42 -12.08
N ILE A 152 -10.99 -4.49 -12.89
CA ILE A 152 -9.95 -4.69 -13.92
C ILE A 152 -9.99 -3.58 -14.96
N ALA A 153 -11.16 -3.33 -15.56
CA ALA A 153 -11.31 -2.30 -16.58
C ALA A 153 -11.03 -0.89 -16.03
N SER A 154 -11.49 -0.60 -14.81
CA SER A 154 -11.23 0.67 -14.13
C SER A 154 -9.74 0.85 -13.82
N ALA A 155 -9.06 -0.15 -13.26
CA ALA A 155 -7.62 -0.06 -12.96
C ALA A 155 -6.79 0.15 -14.23
N LEU A 156 -7.10 -0.57 -15.33
CA LEU A 156 -6.43 -0.38 -16.62
C LEU A 156 -6.63 1.05 -17.15
N LYS A 157 -7.87 1.55 -17.13
CA LYS A 157 -8.19 2.91 -17.58
C LYS A 157 -7.48 3.96 -16.74
N ASP A 158 -7.57 3.85 -15.42
CA ASP A 158 -7.08 4.88 -14.51
C ASP A 158 -5.54 4.85 -14.41
N SER A 159 -4.89 3.68 -14.61
CA SER A 159 -3.43 3.60 -14.77
C SER A 159 -2.91 4.42 -15.96
N ALA A 160 -3.73 4.64 -17.00
CA ALA A 160 -3.37 5.52 -18.11
C ALA A 160 -3.27 6.98 -17.68
N THR A 161 -4.03 7.38 -16.67
CA THR A 161 -3.97 8.71 -16.08
C THR A 161 -2.70 8.89 -15.26
N ASP A 162 -2.22 7.84 -14.59
CA ASP A 162 -0.90 7.85 -13.94
C ASP A 162 0.23 8.05 -14.94
N ARG A 163 0.20 7.30 -16.06
CA ARG A 163 1.14 7.49 -17.18
C ARG A 163 1.08 8.88 -17.78
N GLY A 164 -0.11 9.47 -17.85
CA GLY A 164 -0.37 10.79 -18.43
C GLY A 164 -0.02 11.98 -17.52
N GLY A 165 0.53 11.75 -16.32
CA GLY A 165 1.07 12.81 -15.47
C GLY A 165 0.51 12.88 -14.04
N ARG A 166 -0.39 11.98 -13.63
CA ARG A 166 -0.77 11.87 -12.19
C ARG A 166 0.43 11.42 -11.35
N LEU A 167 1.32 10.57 -11.88
CA LEU A 167 2.59 10.22 -11.22
C LEU A 167 3.48 11.46 -11.00
N ASP A 168 3.66 12.31 -12.00
CA ASP A 168 4.50 13.51 -11.86
C ASP A 168 3.92 14.48 -10.80
N LYS A 169 2.60 14.57 -10.69
CA LYS A 169 1.93 15.31 -9.61
C LYS A 169 2.14 14.65 -8.24
N THR A 170 2.22 13.33 -8.18
CA THR A 170 2.56 12.58 -6.95
C THR A 170 3.99 12.90 -6.52
N LEU A 171 4.94 12.87 -7.45
CA LEU A 171 6.36 13.17 -7.16
C LEU A 171 6.56 14.59 -6.59
N ASN A 172 5.94 15.59 -7.22
CA ASN A 172 6.04 16.97 -6.72
C ASN A 172 5.39 17.13 -5.35
N TRP A 173 4.25 16.47 -5.10
CA TRP A 173 3.60 16.48 -3.79
C TRP A 173 4.46 15.81 -2.70
N LEU A 174 5.09 14.66 -2.99
CA LEU A 174 6.03 14.03 -2.08
C LEU A 174 7.24 14.94 -1.80
N LYS A 175 7.72 15.68 -2.80
CA LYS A 175 8.80 16.66 -2.62
C LYS A 175 8.39 17.79 -1.68
N GLU A 176 7.16 18.29 -1.81
CA GLU A 176 6.62 19.29 -0.88
C GLU A 176 6.57 18.77 0.56
N LEU A 177 6.15 17.51 0.76
CA LEU A 177 6.16 16.88 2.10
C LEU A 177 7.58 16.73 2.66
N ALA A 178 8.54 16.35 1.82
CA ALA A 178 9.95 16.24 2.21
C ALA A 178 10.54 17.60 2.62
N ILE A 179 10.22 18.67 1.87
CA ILE A 179 10.64 20.05 2.21
C ILE A 179 10.05 20.50 3.56
N LYS A 180 8.80 20.13 3.84
CA LYS A 180 8.15 20.43 5.13
C LYS A 180 8.66 19.59 6.30
N GLY A 181 9.47 18.57 6.03
CA GLY A 181 9.94 17.61 7.04
C GLY A 181 8.87 16.61 7.50
N GLU A 182 7.79 16.46 6.73
CA GLU A 182 6.68 15.54 7.04
C GLU A 182 6.93 14.13 6.47
N LEU A 183 7.69 14.03 5.37
CA LEU A 183 8.07 12.77 4.76
C LEU A 183 9.43 12.29 5.29
N THR A 184 9.43 11.10 5.90
CA THR A 184 10.65 10.51 6.51
C THR A 184 11.30 9.43 5.65
N GLN A 185 10.58 8.89 4.67
CA GLN A 185 10.97 7.73 3.87
C GLN A 185 11.90 8.11 2.72
N LEU A 186 11.77 9.33 2.19
CA LEU A 186 12.53 9.83 1.04
C LEU A 186 13.04 11.23 1.30
N THR A 187 14.23 11.53 0.82
CA THR A 187 14.80 12.88 0.83
C THR A 187 14.37 13.69 -0.39
N VAL A 188 14.54 15.01 -0.33
CA VAL A 188 14.32 15.90 -1.48
C VAL A 188 15.21 15.51 -2.66
N GLU A 189 16.48 15.18 -2.41
CA GLU A 189 17.45 14.80 -3.45
C GLU A 189 17.06 13.47 -4.12
N GLN A 190 16.59 12.50 -3.33
CA GLN A 190 16.06 11.23 -3.87
C GLN A 190 14.83 11.45 -4.75
N LEU A 191 13.97 12.41 -4.42
CA LEU A 191 12.79 12.73 -5.23
C LEU A 191 13.15 13.52 -6.50
N GLU A 192 14.12 14.44 -6.42
CA GLU A 192 14.62 15.18 -7.59
C GLU A 192 15.17 14.23 -8.67
N ARG A 193 15.81 13.13 -8.26
CA ARG A 193 16.20 12.00 -9.13
C ARG A 193 15.12 11.59 -10.12
N PHE A 194 13.86 11.53 -9.68
CA PHE A 194 12.74 11.05 -10.48
C PHE A 194 11.94 12.19 -11.14
N ILE A 195 12.12 13.44 -10.68
CA ILE A 195 11.43 14.63 -11.20
C ILE A 195 12.22 15.24 -12.37
N THR A 196 13.55 15.25 -12.32
CA THR A 196 14.43 15.85 -13.34
C THR A 196 15.38 14.83 -13.99
N PRO A 197 14.89 13.72 -14.56
CA PRO A 197 15.75 12.62 -15.03
C PRO A 197 16.56 12.92 -16.30
N THR A 198 16.27 14.02 -16.98
CA THR A 198 16.93 14.35 -18.25
C THR A 198 18.20 15.18 -18.07
N ASP A 199 18.51 15.61 -16.85
CA ASP A 199 19.76 16.32 -16.60
C ASP A 199 20.95 15.35 -16.43
N SER A 200 22.15 15.88 -16.60
CA SER A 200 23.38 15.11 -16.56
C SER A 200 23.76 14.60 -15.15
N VAL A 201 23.04 15.04 -14.11
CA VAL A 201 23.31 14.70 -12.71
C VAL A 201 22.42 13.51 -12.30
N HIS A 202 21.16 13.54 -12.70
CA HIS A 202 20.14 12.59 -12.32
C HIS A 202 20.01 11.41 -13.30
N GLY A 203 20.30 11.56 -14.60
CA GLY A 203 20.29 10.42 -15.52
C GLY A 203 18.93 9.66 -15.64
N PRO A 204 18.83 8.69 -16.55
CA PRO A 204 17.56 8.01 -16.83
C PRO A 204 17.17 7.03 -15.73
N TYR A 205 15.86 6.82 -15.56
CA TYR A 205 15.26 5.78 -14.72
C TYR A 205 14.11 5.08 -15.46
N SER A 206 13.68 3.93 -14.95
CA SER A 206 12.56 3.15 -15.50
C SER A 206 11.24 3.40 -14.79
N ARG A 207 10.13 3.46 -15.55
CA ARG A 207 8.77 3.61 -15.03
C ARG A 207 7.98 2.33 -15.25
N ASP A 208 7.60 1.68 -14.16
CA ASP A 208 6.87 0.41 -14.17
C ASP A 208 5.43 0.63 -13.73
N PHE A 209 4.52 0.77 -14.70
CA PHE A 209 3.10 0.98 -14.43
C PHE A 209 2.34 -0.34 -14.27
N LYS A 210 1.45 -0.39 -13.29
CA LYS A 210 0.65 -1.57 -12.97
C LYS A 210 -0.82 -1.19 -12.82
N ALA A 211 -1.69 -2.07 -13.28
CA ALA A 211 -3.11 -2.06 -12.96
C ALA A 211 -3.37 -3.27 -12.07
N ILE A 212 -3.82 -3.03 -10.84
CA ILE A 212 -4.01 -4.10 -9.85
C ILE A 212 -5.48 -4.14 -9.47
N ALA A 213 -6.10 -5.32 -9.64
CA ALA A 213 -7.45 -5.56 -9.17
C ALA A 213 -7.42 -6.51 -7.96
N VAL A 214 -7.95 -6.07 -6.82
CA VAL A 214 -8.08 -6.87 -5.60
C VAL A 214 -9.51 -7.38 -5.50
N ILE A 215 -9.74 -8.64 -5.78
CA ILE A 215 -11.07 -9.18 -6.04
C ILE A 215 -11.34 -10.33 -5.08
N ASP A 216 -12.54 -10.35 -4.50
CA ASP A 216 -13.02 -11.53 -3.78
C ASP A 216 -13.06 -12.72 -4.74
N ALA A 217 -12.44 -13.84 -4.34
CA ALA A 217 -12.18 -15.00 -5.20
C ALA A 217 -13.40 -15.44 -6.02
N LYS A 218 -14.61 -15.36 -5.44
CA LYS A 218 -15.85 -15.77 -6.12
C LYS A 218 -16.26 -14.89 -7.30
N TYR A 219 -15.70 -13.70 -7.45
CA TYR A 219 -15.97 -12.78 -8.56
C TYR A 219 -14.86 -12.77 -9.63
N VAL A 220 -13.72 -13.42 -9.38
CA VAL A 220 -12.57 -13.38 -10.30
C VAL A 220 -12.96 -13.87 -11.69
N ALA A 221 -13.58 -15.05 -11.78
CA ALA A 221 -13.98 -15.63 -13.07
C ALA A 221 -14.86 -14.69 -13.92
N THR A 222 -15.81 -13.98 -13.29
CA THR A 222 -16.68 -13.02 -13.97
C THR A 222 -15.95 -11.76 -14.40
N GLU A 223 -14.97 -11.29 -13.63
CA GLU A 223 -14.20 -10.10 -13.98
C GLU A 223 -13.13 -10.40 -15.06
N THR A 224 -12.61 -11.63 -15.10
CA THR A 224 -11.60 -12.05 -16.08
C THR A 224 -12.17 -12.55 -17.41
N GLU A 225 -13.49 -12.73 -17.52
CA GLU A 225 -14.13 -13.23 -18.75
C GLU A 225 -13.91 -12.29 -19.95
N ASN A 226 -13.86 -10.98 -19.71
CA ASN A 226 -13.74 -9.96 -20.76
C ASN A 226 -12.76 -8.86 -20.35
N ILE A 227 -11.49 -9.24 -20.17
CA ILE A 227 -10.42 -8.28 -19.86
C ILE A 227 -10.23 -7.35 -21.08
N PRO A 228 -10.36 -6.02 -20.91
CA PRO A 228 -10.02 -5.07 -21.97
C PRO A 228 -8.54 -5.21 -22.35
N GLY A 229 -8.17 -4.84 -23.57
CA GLY A 229 -6.78 -4.89 -24.02
C GLY A 229 -5.82 -4.22 -23.04
N VAL A 230 -4.84 -4.99 -22.57
CA VAL A 230 -3.82 -4.51 -21.62
C VAL A 230 -2.77 -3.72 -22.39
N PRO A 231 -2.50 -2.45 -22.05
CA PRO A 231 -1.48 -1.66 -22.75
C PRO A 231 -0.07 -2.22 -22.53
N ASP A 232 0.78 -2.22 -23.57
CA ASP A 232 2.15 -2.75 -23.51
C ASP A 232 3.01 -2.16 -22.36
N GLN A 233 2.72 -0.92 -21.97
CA GLN A 233 3.43 -0.20 -20.90
C GLN A 233 2.82 -0.45 -19.51
N CYS A 234 1.96 -1.45 -19.36
CA CYS A 234 1.23 -1.72 -18.13
C CYS A 234 1.14 -3.22 -17.85
N THR A 235 1.47 -3.63 -16.63
CA THR A 235 1.22 -5.00 -16.18
C THR A 235 -0.13 -5.08 -15.47
N LEU A 236 -0.99 -6.01 -15.90
CA LEU A 236 -2.22 -6.33 -15.19
C LEU A 236 -1.97 -7.45 -14.17
N ILE A 237 -2.32 -7.19 -12.91
CA ILE A 237 -2.27 -8.15 -11.81
C ILE A 237 -3.66 -8.26 -11.19
N VAL A 238 -4.10 -9.50 -10.96
CA VAL A 238 -5.36 -9.79 -10.26
C VAL A 238 -5.02 -10.51 -8.96
N LEU A 239 -5.25 -9.86 -7.82
CA LEU A 239 -5.15 -10.47 -6.50
C LEU A 239 -6.51 -11.09 -6.16
N SER A 240 -6.57 -12.43 -6.12
CA SER A 240 -7.74 -13.23 -5.74
C SER A 240 -7.70 -13.51 -4.24
N VAL A 241 -8.66 -12.96 -3.49
CA VAL A 241 -8.72 -13.04 -2.03
C VAL A 241 -10.01 -13.71 -1.60
N THR A 242 -9.96 -14.83 -0.90
CA THR A 242 -11.17 -15.46 -0.37
C THR A 242 -11.74 -14.61 0.78
N ASP A 243 -13.05 -14.37 0.77
CA ASP A 243 -13.75 -13.62 1.83
C ASP A 243 -13.19 -12.21 2.08
N LEU A 244 -12.79 -11.52 1.01
CA LEU A 244 -12.12 -10.20 1.06
C LEU A 244 -12.82 -9.20 2.00
N MET A 245 -14.16 -9.16 1.97
CA MET A 245 -14.94 -8.26 2.83
C MET A 245 -14.73 -8.53 4.32
N GLN A 246 -14.73 -9.80 4.70
CA GLN A 246 -14.56 -10.24 6.08
C GLN A 246 -13.12 -10.00 6.52
N ILE A 247 -12.14 -10.30 5.66
CA ILE A 247 -10.72 -10.07 5.93
C ILE A 247 -10.43 -8.60 6.21
N TYR A 248 -10.84 -7.66 5.34
CA TYR A 248 -10.52 -6.26 5.60
C TYR A 248 -11.25 -5.76 6.85
N THR A 249 -12.50 -6.17 7.08
CA THR A 249 -13.28 -5.75 8.25
C THR A 249 -12.63 -6.23 9.55
N ALA A 250 -12.20 -7.49 9.60
CA ALA A 250 -11.49 -8.06 10.73
C ALA A 250 -10.11 -7.41 10.91
N THR A 251 -9.38 -7.16 9.82
CA THR A 251 -8.07 -6.48 9.86
C THR A 251 -8.18 -5.09 10.47
N PHE A 252 -9.19 -4.29 10.08
CA PHE A 252 -9.38 -2.95 10.67
C PHE A 252 -9.79 -2.99 12.15
N THR A 253 -10.44 -4.06 12.59
CA THR A 253 -10.65 -4.31 14.03
C THR A 253 -9.30 -4.57 14.71
N GLU A 254 -8.47 -5.43 14.12
CA GLU A 254 -7.15 -5.76 14.64
C GLU A 254 -6.17 -4.57 14.63
N VAL A 255 -6.33 -3.62 13.71
CA VAL A 255 -5.55 -2.37 13.73
C VAL A 255 -5.73 -1.64 15.06
N VAL A 256 -6.95 -1.55 15.57
CA VAL A 256 -7.25 -0.91 16.87
C VAL A 256 -6.68 -1.76 18.01
N THR A 257 -6.97 -3.07 18.03
CA THR A 257 -6.44 -4.01 19.03
C THR A 257 -4.91 -3.95 19.11
N SER A 258 -4.24 -3.87 17.97
CA SER A 258 -2.78 -3.82 17.90
C SER A 258 -2.19 -2.53 18.46
N ALA A 259 -2.91 -1.40 18.36
CA ALA A 259 -2.49 -0.14 18.96
C ALA A 259 -2.58 -0.21 20.49
N GLU A 260 -3.68 -0.73 21.02
CA GLU A 260 -3.91 -0.91 22.45
C GLU A 260 -2.92 -1.90 23.07
N THR A 261 -2.66 -3.02 22.37
CA THR A 261 -1.71 -4.04 22.79
C THR A 261 -0.29 -3.50 22.82
N HIS A 262 0.11 -2.72 21.81
CA HIS A 262 1.44 -2.08 21.76
C HIS A 262 1.68 -1.18 22.96
N VAL A 263 0.72 -0.31 23.29
CA VAL A 263 0.83 0.61 24.44
C VAL A 263 0.81 -0.16 25.76
N SER A 264 -0.02 -1.19 25.90
CA SER A 264 -0.09 -2.02 27.11
C SER A 264 1.23 -2.74 27.41
N ALA A 265 1.92 -3.23 26.37
CA ALA A 265 3.21 -3.89 26.50
C ALA A 265 4.32 -2.95 27.04
N LEU A 266 4.24 -1.65 26.75
CA LEU A 266 5.18 -0.65 27.27
C LEU A 266 4.96 -0.38 28.77
N GLY A 267 3.70 -0.36 29.22
CA GLY A 267 3.39 -0.20 30.64
C GLY A 267 3.86 -1.39 31.50
N ALA A 268 3.74 -2.61 30.96
CA ALA A 268 4.19 -3.82 31.65
C ALA A 268 5.72 -3.91 31.80
N THR A 269 6.49 -3.38 30.85
CA THR A 269 7.96 -3.37 30.89
C THR A 269 8.51 -2.32 31.85
N GLN A 270 7.80 -1.21 32.09
CA GLN A 270 8.20 -0.18 33.06
C GLN A 270 7.87 -0.55 34.53
N GLY A 271 6.86 -1.40 34.76
CA GLY A 271 6.46 -1.84 36.11
C GLY A 271 7.26 -3.02 36.69
N GLY A 272 8.14 -3.65 35.90
CA GLY A 272 8.94 -4.81 36.32
C GLY A 272 10.35 -4.49 36.81
N ALA A 273 10.73 -3.20 36.84
CA ALA A 273 12.06 -2.72 37.22
C ALA A 273 12.10 -1.96 38.57
N SER A 274 11.05 -2.08 39.39
CA SER A 274 10.96 -1.47 40.74
C SER A 274 11.23 -2.47 41.85
#